data_AF-A0A834RS87-F1
#
_entry.id   AF-A0A834RS87-F1
#
_cell.length_a   1.000
_cell.length_b   1.000
_cell.length_c   1.000
_cell.angle_alpha   90.00
_cell.angle_beta   90.00
_cell.angle_gamma   90.00
#
_symmetry.space_group_name_H-M   'P 1'
#
loop_
_entity.id
_entity.type
_entity.pdbx_description
1 polymer ?
#
loop_
_entity_poly.entity_id
_entity_poly.type
_entity_poly.pdbx_seq_one_letter_code
_entity_poly.pdbx_strand_id
1 'polypeptide(L)'
;MSDDQTSSVTAPAPYHVSKSNICVDSKGESNGNGVFANRRFGAGEEVASFKRPLVGSLETERLLDTCANCYMWTEGSSTGTRLYVPEGVKVDKCAACARFRYCSKACQKAAWNRGHKHECKVLKPMAGRGLPKAFLACIELLTRRKHGLISDQDWEMVCRLPSHVDDFKRKGTYGNIEMMAMGAPQFALPPTMFDKDFIAAMYARVMSNALTIITPTLDPLGIILDPTLCSLNHSCDPNAFIMMDGPSVSIRTLRPIRKDKEIFISYIDTTYPYHKRQEELQTRWFFTCRCAKCQEKATLQEDNWLLPVDSKFVLDAEAKKAMAQTQEQTFAVYEELHKLSTEHVIYGLKQILASCYESRFYPIYRQPYAEARDVLIVNLLSMGKFQDAWAQCAKRYKYILPKLYPVPFHPVRVVQTWQMAMLAAYLASTEEGVGAPGVNMGLIAMMLVKQVLDVAHLSHGPNNAFTKSVKGKAEEMIEELKRSVGNPDNAVMNRELEVQRDRLMEMGDWAEDGKISKPLKQVKLVEEAFSV
;
A
#
# COMPACT_ATOMS: atom_id res chain seq x y z
N MET A 1 -42.72 -37.37 -11.08
CA MET A 1 -43.32 -36.59 -12.19
C MET A 1 -42.72 -35.20 -12.12
N SER A 2 -42.12 -34.78 -13.25
CA SER A 2 -41.56 -33.45 -13.61
C SER A 2 -40.61 -32.82 -12.58
N ASP A 3 -39.30 -32.98 -12.69
CA ASP A 3 -38.43 -32.25 -13.64
C ASP A 3 -38.80 -30.77 -13.75
N ASP A 4 -38.13 -29.95 -12.93
CA ASP A 4 -37.90 -28.55 -13.21
C ASP A 4 -36.39 -28.32 -13.20
N GLN A 5 -35.71 -28.86 -14.22
CA GLN A 5 -34.37 -28.46 -14.58
C GLN A 5 -34.46 -27.07 -15.22
N THR A 6 -34.64 -26.04 -14.39
CA THR A 6 -34.26 -24.69 -14.79
C THR A 6 -32.73 -24.69 -14.91
N SER A 7 -32.26 -24.91 -16.13
CA SER A 7 -30.92 -24.57 -16.59
C SER A 7 -30.62 -23.14 -16.17
N SER A 8 -29.95 -22.96 -15.03
CA SER A 8 -29.37 -21.69 -14.66
C SER A 8 -28.14 -21.52 -15.55
N VAL A 9 -28.32 -20.80 -16.66
CA VAL A 9 -27.20 -20.29 -17.43
C VAL A 9 -26.43 -19.37 -16.48
N THR A 10 -25.39 -19.91 -15.84
CA THR A 10 -24.49 -19.14 -14.99
C THR A 10 -23.97 -17.98 -15.81
N ALA A 11 -24.21 -16.76 -15.34
CA ALA A 11 -23.68 -15.58 -16.01
C ALA A 11 -22.17 -15.76 -16.21
N PRO A 12 -21.64 -15.49 -17.41
CA PRO A 12 -20.22 -15.68 -17.68
C PRO A 12 -19.38 -14.88 -16.69
N ALA A 13 -18.25 -15.46 -16.28
CA ALA A 13 -17.35 -14.83 -15.32
C ALA A 13 -17.00 -13.40 -15.78
N PRO A 14 -16.88 -12.42 -14.87
CA PRO A 14 -16.62 -11.02 -15.23
C PRO A 14 -15.25 -10.79 -15.88
N TYR A 15 -14.34 -11.77 -15.77
CA TYR A 15 -13.00 -11.76 -16.36
C TYR A 15 -12.57 -13.18 -16.80
N HIS A 16 -11.51 -13.27 -17.59
CA HIS A 16 -10.82 -14.52 -17.93
C HIS A 16 -9.29 -14.34 -17.86
N VAL A 17 -8.56 -15.44 -17.82
CA VAL A 17 -7.08 -15.46 -17.84
C VAL A 17 -6.60 -15.89 -19.22
N SER A 18 -5.68 -15.13 -19.83
CA SER A 18 -5.10 -15.39 -21.15
C SER A 18 -3.65 -14.91 -21.22
N LYS A 19 -2.90 -15.19 -22.29
CA LYS A 19 -1.53 -14.68 -22.44
C LYS A 19 -1.51 -13.15 -22.54
N SER A 20 -0.66 -12.49 -21.75
CA SER A 20 -0.39 -11.05 -21.86
C SER A 20 0.70 -10.79 -22.91
N ASN A 21 0.90 -9.53 -23.31
CA ASN A 21 2.01 -9.08 -24.16
C ASN A 21 2.70 -7.80 -23.62
N ILE A 22 2.36 -7.32 -22.41
CA ILE A 22 2.86 -6.02 -21.90
C ILE A 22 4.16 -6.17 -21.12
N CYS A 23 4.26 -7.20 -20.28
CA CYS A 23 5.44 -7.48 -19.47
C CYS A 23 6.30 -8.52 -20.19
N VAL A 24 7.55 -8.16 -20.48
CA VAL A 24 8.48 -9.04 -21.17
C VAL A 24 9.73 -9.30 -20.34
N ASP A 25 10.30 -10.48 -20.51
CA ASP A 25 11.55 -10.86 -19.89
C ASP A 25 12.78 -10.18 -20.53
N SER A 26 13.98 -10.58 -20.11
CA SER A 26 15.24 -10.07 -20.66
C SER A 26 15.45 -10.37 -22.16
N LYS A 27 14.72 -11.33 -22.73
CA LYS A 27 14.76 -11.69 -24.16
C LYS A 27 13.68 -10.96 -24.97
N GLY A 28 12.81 -10.19 -24.31
CA GLY A 28 11.68 -9.53 -24.95
C GLY A 28 10.49 -10.46 -25.21
N GLU A 29 10.50 -11.67 -24.64
CA GLU A 29 9.43 -12.64 -24.74
C GLU A 29 8.37 -12.36 -23.67
N SER A 30 7.09 -12.47 -24.06
CA SER A 30 6.01 -12.34 -23.08
C SER A 30 5.92 -13.61 -22.25
N ASN A 31 6.27 -13.47 -20.98
CA ASN A 31 6.27 -14.57 -20.03
C ASN A 31 5.13 -14.39 -19.03
N GLY A 32 3.95 -14.90 -19.39
CA GLY A 32 2.89 -15.06 -18.41
C GLY A 32 1.49 -14.90 -18.95
N ASN A 33 0.55 -15.15 -18.05
CA ASN A 33 -0.85 -14.83 -18.26
C ASN A 33 -1.15 -13.43 -17.72
N GLY A 34 -2.29 -12.89 -18.14
CA GLY A 34 -2.91 -11.68 -17.65
C GLY A 34 -4.40 -11.92 -17.42
N VAL A 35 -5.04 -11.01 -16.69
CA VAL A 35 -6.48 -11.04 -16.44
C VAL A 35 -7.18 -10.05 -17.36
N PHE A 36 -8.18 -10.50 -18.11
CA PHE A 36 -8.87 -9.71 -19.14
C PHE A 36 -10.35 -9.55 -18.81
N ALA A 37 -10.89 -8.37 -19.05
CA ALA A 37 -12.30 -8.06 -18.81
C ALA A 37 -13.23 -8.78 -19.81
N ASN A 38 -14.22 -9.53 -19.34
CA ASN A 38 -15.22 -10.17 -20.22
C ASN A 38 -16.37 -9.24 -20.61
N ARG A 39 -16.44 -8.07 -20.00
CA ARG A 39 -17.43 -7.03 -20.26
C ARG A 39 -16.83 -5.65 -20.05
N ARG A 40 -17.61 -4.62 -20.36
CA ARG A 40 -17.27 -3.25 -19.98
C ARG A 40 -17.48 -3.05 -18.48
N PHE A 41 -16.55 -2.33 -17.85
CA PHE A 41 -16.66 -1.81 -16.48
C PHE A 41 -16.63 -0.28 -16.49
N GLY A 42 -17.39 0.34 -15.60
CA GLY A 42 -17.34 1.76 -15.26
C GLY A 42 -16.11 2.12 -14.43
N ALA A 43 -16.04 3.37 -13.97
CA ALA A 43 -15.00 3.85 -13.08
C ALA A 43 -15.40 3.56 -11.62
N GLY A 44 -14.46 3.07 -10.79
CA GLY A 44 -14.76 2.67 -9.41
C GLY A 44 -15.65 1.42 -9.31
N GLU A 45 -15.82 0.65 -10.38
CA GLU A 45 -16.64 -0.55 -10.39
C GLU A 45 -15.84 -1.76 -9.86
N GLU A 46 -16.50 -2.67 -9.16
CA GLU A 46 -15.90 -3.93 -8.75
C GLU A 46 -15.84 -4.92 -9.93
N VAL A 47 -14.64 -5.38 -10.25
CA VAL A 47 -14.41 -6.44 -11.24
C VAL A 47 -14.72 -7.80 -10.63
N ALA A 48 -14.19 -8.05 -9.42
CA ALA A 48 -14.34 -9.30 -8.71
C ALA A 48 -14.03 -9.12 -7.22
N SER A 49 -14.63 -9.97 -6.39
CA SER A 49 -14.35 -10.08 -4.96
C SER A 49 -13.99 -11.52 -4.58
N PHE A 50 -12.97 -11.67 -3.75
CA PHE A 50 -12.50 -12.94 -3.20
C PHE A 50 -12.67 -12.89 -1.68
N LYS A 51 -13.33 -13.90 -1.11
CA LYS A 51 -13.54 -13.95 0.35
C LYS A 51 -12.24 -14.05 1.14
N ARG A 52 -11.24 -14.71 0.55
CA ARG A 52 -9.92 -14.93 1.14
C ARG A 52 -8.94 -15.40 0.05
N PRO A 53 -7.69 -14.93 0.05
CA PRO A 53 -6.63 -15.50 -0.80
C PRO A 53 -6.23 -16.90 -0.33
N LEU A 54 -5.67 -17.71 -1.24
CA LEU A 54 -5.25 -19.08 -0.93
C LEU A 54 -4.29 -19.18 0.27
N VAL A 55 -3.32 -18.26 0.35
CA VAL A 55 -2.33 -18.15 1.43
C VAL A 55 -2.20 -16.69 1.86
N GLY A 56 -2.00 -16.44 3.16
CA GLY A 56 -1.74 -15.09 3.66
C GLY A 56 -0.92 -15.10 4.94
N SER A 57 0.29 -14.56 4.86
CA SER A 57 1.25 -14.51 5.95
C SER A 57 1.58 -13.08 6.37
N LEU A 58 1.47 -12.81 7.67
CA LEU A 58 1.88 -11.54 8.26
C LEU A 58 3.40 -11.38 8.29
N GLU A 59 3.86 -10.13 8.31
CA GLU A 59 5.22 -9.72 8.68
C GLU A 59 5.50 -10.09 10.14
N THR A 60 6.77 -10.36 10.49
CA THR A 60 7.17 -10.75 11.85
C THR A 60 6.67 -9.78 12.92
N GLU A 61 6.81 -8.48 12.66
CA GLU A 61 6.39 -7.41 13.59
C GLU A 61 4.88 -7.41 13.82
N ARG A 62 4.10 -7.75 12.77
CA ARG A 62 2.63 -7.79 12.81
C ARG A 62 2.07 -9.04 13.46
N LEU A 63 2.87 -10.09 13.67
CA LEU A 63 2.42 -11.29 14.40
C LEU A 63 2.08 -10.99 15.88
N LEU A 64 2.58 -9.89 16.43
CA LEU A 64 2.41 -9.53 17.83
C LEU A 64 1.14 -8.74 18.11
N ASP A 65 0.62 -8.01 17.13
CA ASP A 65 -0.52 -7.11 17.28
C ASP A 65 -1.70 -7.48 16.38
N THR A 66 -1.50 -8.31 15.35
CA THR A 66 -2.49 -8.56 14.30
C THR A 66 -3.10 -9.95 14.37
N CYS A 67 -4.43 -10.01 14.20
CA CYS A 67 -5.16 -11.26 14.14
C CYS A 67 -4.77 -12.03 12.87
N ALA A 68 -4.18 -13.22 13.02
CA ALA A 68 -3.76 -14.06 11.89
C ALA A 68 -4.93 -14.61 11.05
N ASN A 69 -6.17 -14.42 11.51
CA ASN A 69 -7.36 -14.82 10.77
C ASN A 69 -7.98 -13.67 9.98
N CYS A 70 -8.37 -12.59 10.65
CA CYS A 70 -9.10 -11.48 10.01
C CYS A 70 -8.24 -10.27 9.68
N TYR A 71 -6.94 -10.30 10.01
CA TYR A 71 -5.99 -9.20 9.80
C TYR A 71 -6.34 -7.88 10.51
N MET A 72 -7.30 -7.91 11.44
CA MET A 72 -7.56 -6.81 12.35
C MET A 72 -6.47 -6.76 13.42
N TRP A 73 -5.85 -5.60 13.62
CA TRP A 73 -4.82 -5.41 14.65
C TRP A 73 -5.40 -4.88 15.97
N THR A 74 -4.59 -4.97 17.01
CA THR A 74 -4.87 -4.51 18.37
C THR A 74 -4.95 -2.99 18.42
N GLU A 75 -5.95 -2.49 19.14
CA GLU A 75 -6.02 -1.07 19.50
C GLU A 75 -4.77 -0.65 20.28
N GLY A 76 -4.22 0.53 19.96
CA GLY A 76 -3.03 1.01 20.67
C GLY A 76 -1.69 0.52 20.09
N SER A 77 -1.68 -0.31 19.03
CA SER A 77 -0.43 -0.71 18.37
C SER A 77 0.37 0.50 17.86
N SER A 78 1.70 0.43 17.98
CA SER A 78 2.64 1.52 17.67
C SER A 78 2.76 1.86 16.19
N THR A 79 2.13 1.10 15.28
CA THR A 79 2.37 1.20 13.83
C THR A 79 1.08 1.21 13.00
N GLY A 80 0.86 2.27 12.21
CA GLY A 80 -0.21 2.35 11.19
C GLY A 80 -1.42 3.22 11.56
N THR A 81 -2.32 3.41 10.59
CA THR A 81 -3.48 4.32 10.69
C THR A 81 -4.71 3.62 11.31
N ARG A 82 -5.07 3.98 12.54
CA ARG A 82 -6.13 3.30 13.33
C ARG A 82 -7.58 3.64 12.96
N LEU A 83 -7.81 4.44 11.92
CA LEU A 83 -9.06 5.19 11.70
C LEU A 83 -10.29 4.35 11.30
N TYR A 84 -10.17 3.01 11.31
CA TYR A 84 -11.27 2.09 10.98
C TYR A 84 -11.36 0.88 11.94
N VAL A 85 -10.47 0.78 12.94
CA VAL A 85 -10.44 -0.36 13.88
C VAL A 85 -11.36 -0.05 15.07
N PRO A 86 -12.28 -0.97 15.45
CA PRO A 86 -13.14 -0.75 16.62
C PRO A 86 -12.36 -0.62 17.93
N GLU A 87 -12.91 0.15 18.86
CA GLU A 87 -12.39 0.32 20.23
C GLU A 87 -12.36 -1.03 20.99
N GLY A 88 -11.35 -1.24 21.82
CA GLY A 88 -11.19 -2.42 22.67
C GLY A 88 -10.65 -3.68 21.99
N VAL A 89 -10.33 -3.65 20.69
CA VAL A 89 -9.82 -4.82 19.97
C VAL A 89 -8.44 -5.22 20.51
N LYS A 90 -8.31 -6.48 20.94
CA LYS A 90 -7.05 -7.09 21.41
C LYS A 90 -6.87 -8.46 20.76
N VAL A 91 -5.63 -8.95 20.68
CA VAL A 91 -5.34 -10.29 20.15
C VAL A 91 -4.62 -11.20 21.17
N ASP A 92 -5.11 -12.44 21.27
CA ASP A 92 -4.58 -13.45 22.17
C ASP A 92 -3.71 -14.48 21.44
N LYS A 93 -2.61 -14.89 22.07
CA LYS A 93 -1.68 -15.89 21.51
C LYS A 93 -2.34 -17.27 21.42
N CYS A 94 -2.04 -17.98 20.33
CA CYS A 94 -2.30 -19.42 20.26
C CYS A 94 -1.49 -20.12 21.36
N ALA A 95 -2.18 -20.79 22.29
CA ALA A 95 -1.54 -21.45 23.43
C ALA A 95 -0.55 -22.57 23.03
N ALA A 96 -0.70 -23.14 21.83
CA ALA A 96 0.11 -24.26 21.37
C ALA A 96 1.41 -23.84 20.66
N CYS A 97 1.33 -22.99 19.63
CA CYS A 97 2.53 -22.55 18.88
C CYS A 97 3.12 -21.22 19.39
N ALA A 98 2.37 -20.45 20.20
CA ALA A 98 2.72 -19.12 20.69
C ALA A 98 3.10 -18.08 19.61
N ARG A 99 2.89 -18.39 18.33
CA ARG A 99 3.28 -17.56 17.19
C ARG A 99 2.15 -16.68 16.67
N PHE A 100 1.01 -17.27 16.34
CA PHE A 100 -0.13 -16.51 15.82
C PHE A 100 -1.02 -16.01 16.95
N ARG A 101 -1.66 -14.88 16.70
CA ARG A 101 -2.63 -14.28 17.62
C ARG A 101 -3.99 -14.12 16.96
N TYR A 102 -5.05 -14.10 17.78
CA TYR A 102 -6.43 -14.03 17.30
C TYR A 102 -7.24 -13.05 18.15
N CYS A 103 -8.08 -12.23 17.51
CA CYS A 103 -8.94 -11.27 18.22
C CYS A 103 -10.13 -11.90 18.93
N SER A 104 -10.43 -13.17 18.66
CA SER A 104 -11.55 -13.89 19.27
C SER A 104 -11.41 -15.39 19.12
N LYS A 105 -12.11 -16.14 19.98
CA LYS A 105 -12.26 -17.61 19.85
C LYS A 105 -12.86 -18.00 18.48
N ALA A 106 -13.76 -17.18 17.92
CA ALA A 106 -14.31 -17.41 16.60
C ALA A 106 -13.23 -17.33 15.50
N CYS A 107 -12.37 -16.31 15.53
CA CYS A 107 -11.24 -16.20 14.61
C CYS A 107 -10.23 -17.34 14.77
N GLN A 108 -9.92 -17.74 16.00
CA GLN A 108 -9.03 -18.87 16.27
C GLN A 108 -9.61 -20.18 15.73
N LYS A 109 -10.90 -20.46 15.96
CA LYS A 109 -11.59 -21.66 15.45
C LYS A 109 -11.63 -21.67 13.92
N ALA A 110 -11.91 -20.53 13.29
CA ALA A 110 -11.90 -20.40 11.84
C ALA A 110 -10.51 -20.68 11.23
N ALA A 111 -9.45 -20.13 11.83
CA ALA A 111 -8.08 -20.41 11.40
C ALA A 111 -7.68 -21.88 11.63
N TRP A 112 -8.08 -22.45 12.77
CA TRP A 112 -7.85 -23.87 13.09
C TRP A 112 -8.42 -24.80 12.03
N ASN A 113 -9.68 -24.56 11.64
CA ASN A 113 -10.37 -25.35 10.62
C ASN A 113 -9.80 -25.15 9.22
N ARG A 114 -9.28 -23.96 8.90
CA ARG A 114 -8.70 -23.66 7.59
C ARG A 114 -7.34 -24.34 7.35
N GLY A 115 -6.59 -24.65 8.39
CA GLY A 115 -5.28 -25.28 8.22
C GLY A 115 -4.32 -25.11 9.38
N HIS A 116 -4.56 -24.14 10.27
CA HIS A 116 -3.63 -23.84 11.36
C HIS A 116 -3.38 -25.06 12.24
N LYS A 117 -4.32 -26.01 12.40
CA LYS A 117 -4.09 -27.24 13.18
C LYS A 117 -2.91 -28.08 12.67
N HIS A 118 -2.64 -28.04 11.37
CA HIS A 118 -1.53 -28.74 10.73
C HIS A 118 -0.24 -27.93 10.87
N GLU A 119 -0.30 -26.63 10.58
CA GLU A 119 0.82 -25.69 10.68
C GLU A 119 1.31 -25.50 12.13
N CYS A 120 0.40 -25.55 13.11
CA CYS A 120 0.69 -25.29 14.52
C CYS A 120 1.71 -26.28 15.09
N LYS A 121 1.65 -27.55 14.65
CA LYS A 121 2.60 -28.59 15.08
C LYS A 121 3.98 -28.34 14.48
N VAL A 122 4.02 -27.94 13.21
CA VAL A 122 5.24 -27.61 12.45
C VAL A 122 5.95 -26.39 13.05
N LEU A 123 5.19 -25.37 13.43
CA LEU A 123 5.73 -24.09 13.88
C LEU A 123 6.12 -24.06 15.36
N LYS A 124 5.60 -24.98 16.18
CA LYS A 124 5.87 -25.02 17.64
C LYS A 124 7.36 -25.11 17.98
N PRO A 125 8.20 -25.95 17.34
CA PRO A 125 9.65 -26.00 17.60
C PRO A 125 10.39 -24.71 17.22
N MET A 126 9.77 -23.84 16.41
CA MET A 126 10.35 -22.60 15.92
C MET A 126 9.82 -21.37 16.68
N ALA A 127 9.13 -21.57 17.82
CA ALA A 127 8.63 -20.49 18.65
C ALA A 127 9.77 -19.56 19.09
N GLY A 128 9.52 -18.25 19.07
CA GLY A 128 10.51 -17.23 19.44
C GLY A 128 11.54 -16.86 18.38
N ARG A 129 11.66 -17.61 17.26
CA ARG A 129 12.56 -17.25 16.15
C ARG A 129 11.89 -16.27 15.20
N GLY A 130 12.54 -15.19 14.77
CA GLY A 130 12.05 -14.35 13.67
C GLY A 130 12.11 -15.12 12.35
N LEU A 131 10.96 -15.42 11.73
CA LEU A 131 10.91 -16.14 10.45
C LEU A 131 10.35 -15.21 9.36
N PRO A 132 10.96 -15.19 8.16
CA PRO A 132 10.45 -14.40 7.05
C PRO A 132 9.01 -14.77 6.67
N LYS A 133 8.21 -13.76 6.32
CA LYS A 133 6.81 -13.96 5.85
C LYS A 133 6.70 -14.89 4.64
N ALA A 134 7.66 -14.87 3.72
CA ALA A 134 7.70 -15.77 2.57
C ALA A 134 7.94 -17.23 2.98
N PHE A 135 8.74 -17.46 4.01
CA PHE A 135 8.96 -18.79 4.59
C PHE A 135 7.70 -19.34 5.21
N LEU A 136 6.99 -18.52 6.00
CA LEU A 136 5.70 -18.90 6.59
C LEU A 136 4.64 -19.21 5.52
N ALA A 137 4.54 -18.38 4.49
CA ALA A 137 3.63 -18.60 3.36
C ALA A 137 3.95 -19.91 2.60
N CYS A 138 5.23 -20.23 2.40
CA CYS A 138 5.64 -21.48 1.75
C CYS A 138 5.29 -22.71 2.63
N ILE A 139 5.51 -22.64 3.95
CA ILE A 139 5.06 -23.68 4.89
C ILE A 139 3.55 -23.87 4.83
N GLU A 140 2.78 -22.78 4.88
CA GLU A 140 1.31 -22.80 4.81
C GLU A 140 0.85 -23.50 3.51
N LEU A 141 1.42 -23.10 2.37
CA LEU A 141 1.10 -23.64 1.06
C LEU A 141 1.35 -25.16 0.97
N LEU A 142 2.56 -25.60 1.33
CA LEU A 142 2.96 -27.02 1.26
C LEU A 142 2.19 -27.88 2.28
N THR A 143 1.98 -27.38 3.49
CA THR A 143 1.24 -28.07 4.54
C THR A 143 -0.22 -28.26 4.13
N ARG A 144 -0.85 -27.23 3.57
CA ARG A 144 -2.24 -27.32 3.11
C ARG A 144 -2.41 -28.25 1.92
N ARG A 145 -1.47 -28.23 0.96
CA ARG A 145 -1.47 -29.19 -0.14
C ARG A 145 -1.38 -30.64 0.35
N LYS A 146 -0.44 -30.92 1.26
CA LYS A 146 -0.29 -32.26 1.89
C LYS A 146 -1.58 -32.77 2.53
N HIS A 147 -2.38 -31.87 3.10
CA HIS A 147 -3.61 -32.21 3.81
C HIS A 147 -4.89 -32.07 2.96
N GLY A 148 -4.77 -31.91 1.64
CA GLY A 148 -5.91 -31.81 0.73
C GLY A 148 -6.76 -30.55 0.91
N LEU A 149 -6.18 -29.49 1.49
CA LEU A 149 -6.86 -28.22 1.75
C LEU A 149 -6.73 -27.22 0.58
N ILE A 150 -6.00 -27.61 -0.47
CA ILE A 150 -5.86 -26.88 -1.73
C ILE A 150 -6.36 -27.81 -2.84
N SER A 151 -7.34 -27.33 -3.61
CA SER A 151 -7.89 -28.09 -4.74
C SER A 151 -6.82 -28.36 -5.80
N ASP A 152 -6.98 -29.39 -6.62
CA ASP A 152 -6.04 -29.66 -7.71
C ASP A 152 -5.98 -28.52 -8.72
N GLN A 153 -7.13 -27.87 -8.97
CA GLN A 153 -7.21 -26.70 -9.84
C GLN A 153 -6.39 -25.53 -9.29
N ASP A 154 -6.59 -25.15 -8.02
CA ASP A 154 -5.83 -24.05 -7.39
C ASP A 154 -4.34 -24.38 -7.34
N TRP A 155 -3.99 -25.63 -7.02
CA TRP A 155 -2.61 -26.08 -6.98
C TRP A 155 -1.93 -25.99 -8.35
N GLU A 156 -2.62 -26.42 -9.41
CA GLU A 156 -2.11 -26.31 -10.77
C GLU A 156 -1.91 -24.85 -11.16
N MET A 157 -2.86 -23.96 -10.85
CA MET A 157 -2.73 -22.54 -11.15
C MET A 157 -1.55 -21.90 -10.39
N VAL A 158 -1.31 -22.27 -9.13
CA VAL A 158 -0.14 -21.81 -8.38
C VAL A 158 1.15 -22.32 -9.03
N CYS A 159 1.21 -23.58 -9.46
CA CYS A 159 2.37 -24.15 -10.12
C CYS A 159 2.68 -23.48 -11.48
N ARG A 160 1.67 -22.91 -12.15
CA ARG A 160 1.83 -22.14 -13.39
C ARG A 160 2.39 -20.72 -13.18
N LEU A 161 2.39 -20.20 -11.94
CA LEU A 161 3.03 -18.92 -11.65
C LEU A 161 4.56 -19.02 -11.91
N PRO A 162 5.18 -17.96 -12.44
CA PRO A 162 6.60 -17.96 -12.74
C PRO A 162 7.43 -18.02 -11.45
N SER A 163 8.37 -18.96 -11.39
CA SER A 163 9.27 -19.12 -10.23
C SER A 163 10.50 -18.22 -10.28
N HIS A 164 10.89 -17.75 -11.48
CA HIS A 164 12.09 -16.93 -11.69
C HIS A 164 13.39 -17.55 -11.12
N VAL A 165 13.45 -18.87 -10.98
CA VAL A 165 14.61 -19.58 -10.40
C VAL A 165 15.90 -19.24 -11.15
N ASP A 166 15.87 -19.22 -12.48
CA ASP A 166 17.05 -18.89 -13.29
C ASP A 166 17.49 -17.43 -13.12
N ASP A 167 16.54 -16.52 -12.88
CA ASP A 167 16.86 -15.12 -12.59
C ASP A 167 17.48 -14.95 -11.19
N PHE A 168 16.97 -15.67 -10.19
CA PHE A 168 17.58 -15.73 -8.85
C PHE A 168 18.99 -16.34 -8.87
N LYS A 169 19.22 -17.37 -9.69
CA LYS A 169 20.56 -17.94 -9.91
C LYS A 169 21.50 -16.92 -10.54
N ARG A 170 21.05 -16.22 -11.58
CA ARG A 170 21.83 -15.18 -12.27
C ARG A 170 22.21 -14.01 -11.36
N LYS A 171 21.33 -13.64 -10.43
CA LYS A 171 21.60 -12.61 -9.41
C LYS A 171 22.42 -13.11 -8.20
N GLY A 172 22.74 -14.39 -8.12
CA GLY A 172 23.48 -14.97 -6.99
C GLY A 172 22.69 -15.07 -5.69
N THR A 173 21.36 -14.89 -5.72
CA THR A 173 20.51 -14.93 -4.51
C THR A 173 19.81 -16.28 -4.31
N TYR A 174 19.95 -17.21 -5.25
CA TYR A 174 19.35 -18.54 -5.17
C TYR A 174 19.82 -19.37 -3.96
N GLY A 175 21.06 -19.20 -3.48
CA GLY A 175 21.54 -19.92 -2.29
C GLY A 175 20.70 -19.64 -1.04
N ASN A 176 20.19 -18.41 -0.88
CA ASN A 176 19.27 -18.06 0.20
C ASN A 176 17.89 -18.74 0.03
N ILE A 177 17.41 -18.87 -1.21
CA ILE A 177 16.16 -19.58 -1.52
C ILE A 177 16.32 -21.05 -1.17
N GLU A 178 17.40 -21.70 -1.61
CA GLU A 178 17.65 -23.11 -1.31
C GLU A 178 17.73 -23.36 0.20
N MET A 179 18.46 -22.52 0.94
CA MET A 179 18.56 -22.62 2.39
C MET A 179 17.19 -22.49 3.09
N MET A 180 16.39 -21.49 2.71
CA MET A 180 15.05 -21.28 3.27
C MET A 180 14.09 -22.41 2.85
N ALA A 181 14.17 -22.86 1.60
CA ALA A 181 13.40 -23.96 1.07
C ALA A 181 13.74 -25.28 1.76
N MET A 182 14.98 -25.48 2.21
CA MET A 182 15.37 -26.70 2.93
C MET A 182 14.87 -26.75 4.37
N GLY A 183 14.62 -25.59 5.00
CA GLY A 183 14.07 -25.51 6.36
C GLY A 183 12.57 -25.76 6.46
N ALA A 184 11.78 -25.38 5.43
CA ALA A 184 10.32 -25.47 5.46
C ALA A 184 9.74 -26.92 5.44
N PRO A 185 10.26 -27.86 4.63
CA PRO A 185 9.81 -29.24 4.54
C PRO A 185 10.19 -30.12 5.71
N GLN A 186 11.36 -29.90 6.33
CA GLN A 186 11.87 -30.80 7.40
C GLN A 186 10.88 -30.94 8.56
N PHE A 187 10.03 -29.93 8.78
CA PHE A 187 9.01 -29.94 9.83
C PHE A 187 7.59 -30.23 9.30
N ALA A 188 7.33 -30.03 8.00
CA ALA A 188 5.98 -30.05 7.41
C ALA A 188 5.68 -31.30 6.55
N LEU A 189 6.69 -31.92 5.94
CA LEU A 189 6.53 -32.89 4.85
C LEU A 189 7.28 -34.21 5.16
N PRO A 190 6.75 -35.38 4.76
CA PRO A 190 7.57 -36.59 4.67
C PRO A 190 8.72 -36.39 3.67
N PRO A 191 9.91 -36.99 3.86
CA PRO A 191 11.09 -36.77 3.01
C PRO A 191 10.91 -37.04 1.51
N THR A 192 9.83 -37.71 1.11
CA THR A 192 9.56 -38.15 -0.27
C THR A 192 8.40 -37.44 -0.97
N MET A 193 7.69 -36.53 -0.29
CA MET A 193 6.48 -35.93 -0.86
C MET A 193 6.79 -34.90 -1.96
N PHE A 194 7.84 -34.11 -1.78
CA PHE A 194 8.33 -33.13 -2.75
C PHE A 194 9.85 -33.14 -2.75
N ASP A 195 10.47 -33.09 -3.92
CA ASP A 195 11.92 -32.95 -4.03
C ASP A 195 12.36 -31.50 -3.71
N LYS A 196 13.66 -31.34 -3.47
CA LYS A 196 14.24 -30.06 -3.01
C LYS A 196 14.10 -28.96 -4.05
N ASP A 197 14.25 -29.28 -5.33
CA ASP A 197 14.17 -28.31 -6.42
C ASP A 197 12.74 -27.81 -6.58
N PHE A 198 11.76 -28.70 -6.43
CA PHE A 198 10.35 -28.33 -6.41
C PHE A 198 10.04 -27.36 -5.27
N ILE A 199 10.52 -27.65 -4.05
CA ILE A 199 10.29 -26.78 -2.89
C ILE A 199 10.96 -25.42 -3.06
N ALA A 200 12.20 -25.39 -3.57
CA ALA A 200 12.90 -24.15 -3.90
C ALA A 200 12.12 -23.33 -4.94
N ALA A 201 11.58 -23.99 -5.97
CA ALA A 201 10.73 -23.33 -6.96
C ALA A 201 9.40 -22.82 -6.37
N MET A 202 8.82 -23.50 -5.38
CA MET A 202 7.62 -23.02 -4.68
C MET A 202 7.93 -21.80 -3.80
N TYR A 203 9.05 -21.81 -3.09
CA TYR A 203 9.49 -20.63 -2.32
C TYR A 203 9.78 -19.44 -3.24
N ALA A 204 10.45 -19.69 -4.37
CA ALA A 204 10.73 -18.67 -5.37
C ALA A 204 9.43 -18.08 -5.95
N ARG A 205 8.41 -18.90 -6.24
CA ARG A 205 7.07 -18.43 -6.64
C ARG A 205 6.43 -17.51 -5.60
N VAL A 206 6.51 -17.85 -4.31
CA VAL A 206 6.02 -16.97 -3.24
C VAL A 206 6.74 -15.62 -3.30
N MET A 207 8.06 -15.62 -3.43
CA MET A 207 8.87 -14.39 -3.49
C MET A 207 8.56 -13.51 -4.71
N SER A 208 8.31 -14.11 -5.87
CA SER A 208 8.15 -13.41 -7.15
C SER A 208 6.71 -13.12 -7.55
N ASN A 209 5.71 -13.58 -6.79
CA ASN A 209 4.29 -13.40 -7.14
C ASN A 209 3.44 -12.82 -6.02
N ALA A 210 3.89 -12.89 -4.76
CA ALA A 210 3.04 -12.50 -3.65
C ALA A 210 2.75 -10.99 -3.64
N LEU A 211 1.50 -10.67 -3.34
CA LEU A 211 1.02 -9.30 -3.20
C LEU A 211 1.06 -8.87 -1.73
N THR A 212 1.22 -7.59 -1.46
CA THR A 212 1.22 -7.06 -0.09
C THR A 212 -0.19 -7.12 0.49
N ILE A 213 -0.33 -7.68 1.70
CA ILE A 213 -1.55 -7.52 2.51
C ILE A 213 -1.61 -6.08 2.96
N ILE A 214 -2.73 -5.42 2.70
CA ILE A 214 -2.96 -4.04 3.14
C ILE A 214 -4.21 -3.96 4.00
N THR A 215 -4.25 -2.96 4.87
CA THR A 215 -5.49 -2.53 5.51
C THR A 215 -6.37 -1.72 4.56
N PRO A 216 -7.64 -1.46 4.91
CA PRO A 216 -8.45 -0.45 4.24
C PRO A 216 -7.80 0.95 4.18
N THR A 217 -6.87 1.27 5.09
CA THR A 217 -6.06 2.50 5.09
C THR A 217 -4.68 2.33 4.44
N LEU A 218 -4.48 1.25 3.68
CA LEU A 218 -3.28 0.95 2.89
C LEU A 218 -2.03 0.64 3.70
N ASP A 219 -2.15 0.40 5.00
CA ASP A 219 -1.02 0.01 5.85
C ASP A 219 -0.62 -1.44 5.53
N PRO A 220 0.67 -1.72 5.28
CA PRO A 220 1.14 -3.06 4.95
C PRO A 220 1.17 -3.96 6.18
N LEU A 221 0.71 -5.21 6.01
CA LEU A 221 0.66 -6.22 7.07
C LEU A 221 1.50 -7.47 6.81
N GLY A 222 1.79 -7.78 5.55
CA GLY A 222 2.41 -9.04 5.15
C GLY A 222 2.22 -9.32 3.67
N ILE A 223 2.11 -10.59 3.30
CA ILE A 223 1.96 -11.03 1.91
C ILE A 223 0.83 -12.05 1.73
N ILE A 224 0.21 -12.03 0.55
CA ILE A 224 -0.76 -13.04 0.10
C ILE A 224 -0.32 -13.67 -1.21
N LEU A 225 -0.69 -14.94 -1.37
CA LEU A 225 -0.55 -15.65 -2.64
C LEU A 225 -1.93 -16.21 -3.00
N ASP A 226 -2.42 -15.84 -4.17
CA ASP A 226 -3.63 -16.37 -4.75
C ASP A 226 -3.44 -16.46 -6.27
N PRO A 227 -3.69 -17.61 -6.89
CA PRO A 227 -3.33 -17.81 -8.29
C PRO A 227 -4.00 -16.82 -9.25
N THR A 228 -5.23 -16.38 -8.93
CA THR A 228 -5.94 -15.42 -9.78
C THR A 228 -5.43 -14.00 -9.54
N LEU A 229 -5.30 -13.58 -8.27
CA LEU A 229 -4.80 -12.23 -7.95
C LEU A 229 -3.35 -12.03 -8.44
N CYS A 230 -2.52 -13.06 -8.31
CA CYS A 230 -1.13 -13.05 -8.78
C CYS A 230 -0.99 -13.11 -10.32
N SER A 231 -2.08 -13.31 -11.06
CA SER A 231 -2.10 -13.23 -12.53
C SER A 231 -2.41 -11.82 -13.06
N LEU A 232 -2.72 -10.85 -12.18
CA LEU A 232 -2.92 -9.45 -12.57
C LEU A 232 -1.57 -8.82 -12.90
N ASN A 233 -1.34 -8.44 -14.15
CA ASN A 233 -0.07 -7.84 -14.57
C ASN A 233 0.10 -6.39 -14.12
N HIS A 234 1.35 -5.95 -14.17
CA HIS A 234 1.74 -4.58 -13.90
C HIS A 234 1.49 -3.62 -15.07
N SER A 235 1.07 -2.40 -14.76
CA SER A 235 1.27 -1.22 -15.59
C SER A 235 1.66 -0.04 -14.70
N CYS A 236 2.60 0.80 -15.15
CA CYS A 236 2.91 2.07 -14.48
C CYS A 236 1.78 3.10 -14.63
N ASP A 237 0.81 2.85 -15.51
CA ASP A 237 -0.46 3.56 -15.62
C ASP A 237 -1.61 2.54 -15.49
N PRO A 238 -1.89 2.06 -14.27
CA PRO A 238 -2.84 0.98 -14.05
C PRO A 238 -4.28 1.41 -14.35
N ASN A 239 -5.15 0.46 -14.65
CA ASN A 239 -6.58 0.71 -14.84
C ASN A 239 -7.43 0.13 -13.70
N ALA A 240 -6.81 -0.61 -12.78
CA ALA A 240 -7.44 -1.18 -11.60
C ALA A 240 -6.47 -1.18 -10.41
N PHE A 241 -7.00 -1.47 -9.23
CA PHE A 241 -6.27 -1.59 -7.98
C PHE A 241 -6.92 -2.66 -7.10
N ILE A 242 -6.15 -3.15 -6.14
CA ILE A 242 -6.62 -4.10 -5.15
C ILE A 242 -6.97 -3.35 -3.87
N MET A 243 -8.15 -3.64 -3.32
CA MET A 243 -8.54 -3.21 -1.98
C MET A 243 -8.86 -4.40 -1.11
N MET A 244 -8.41 -4.35 0.14
CA MET A 244 -8.64 -5.41 1.11
C MET A 244 -9.48 -4.89 2.29
N ASP A 245 -10.33 -5.77 2.81
CA ASP A 245 -11.06 -5.58 4.07
C ASP A 245 -10.94 -6.88 4.88
N GLY A 246 -10.00 -6.85 5.83
CA GLY A 246 -9.48 -8.05 6.45
C GLY A 246 -9.00 -9.04 5.38
N PRO A 247 -9.50 -10.29 5.35
CA PRO A 247 -9.09 -11.29 4.37
C PRO A 247 -9.75 -11.11 3.00
N SER A 248 -10.81 -10.31 2.90
CA SER A 248 -11.54 -10.14 1.65
C SER A 248 -10.75 -9.25 0.72
N VAL A 249 -10.65 -9.61 -0.56
CA VAL A 249 -9.89 -8.88 -1.58
C VAL A 249 -10.84 -8.51 -2.71
N SER A 250 -10.83 -7.25 -3.13
CA SER A 250 -11.62 -6.76 -4.26
C SER A 250 -10.69 -6.14 -5.31
N ILE A 251 -11.00 -6.38 -6.58
CA ILE A 251 -10.36 -5.72 -7.73
C ILE A 251 -11.32 -4.62 -8.18
N ARG A 252 -10.88 -3.36 -8.15
CA ARG A 252 -11.70 -2.20 -8.49
C ARG A 252 -11.06 -1.38 -9.60
N THR A 253 -11.87 -0.80 -10.47
CA THR A 253 -11.36 -0.01 -11.60
C THR A 253 -11.01 1.42 -11.19
N LEU A 254 -9.89 1.97 -11.68
CA LEU A 254 -9.55 3.40 -11.57
C LEU A 254 -10.22 4.24 -12.66
N ARG A 255 -10.60 3.59 -13.75
CA ARG A 255 -11.19 4.21 -14.95
C ARG A 255 -11.95 3.14 -15.74
N PRO A 256 -12.83 3.52 -16.69
CA PRO A 256 -13.59 2.55 -17.46
C PRO A 256 -12.68 1.56 -18.20
N ILE A 257 -13.01 0.27 -18.14
CA ILE A 257 -12.30 -0.80 -18.84
C ILE A 257 -13.24 -1.38 -19.90
N ARG A 258 -12.78 -1.45 -21.15
CA ARG A 258 -13.55 -2.07 -22.25
C ARG A 258 -13.45 -3.60 -22.14
N LYS A 259 -14.44 -4.30 -22.71
CA LYS A 259 -14.35 -5.75 -22.93
C LYS A 259 -13.04 -6.11 -23.68
N ASP A 260 -12.48 -7.25 -23.34
CA ASP A 260 -11.25 -7.85 -23.87
C ASP A 260 -9.98 -7.02 -23.61
N LYS A 261 -10.05 -5.99 -22.76
CA LYS A 261 -8.85 -5.28 -22.27
C LYS A 261 -8.33 -5.92 -21.00
N GLU A 262 -7.01 -6.00 -20.93
CA GLU A 262 -6.30 -6.50 -19.76
C GLU A 262 -6.48 -5.54 -18.57
N ILE A 263 -6.60 -6.13 -17.39
CA ILE A 263 -6.76 -5.46 -16.11
C ILE A 263 -5.38 -5.39 -15.46
N PHE A 264 -4.87 -4.17 -15.29
CA PHE A 264 -3.56 -3.91 -14.74
C PHE A 264 -3.65 -3.26 -13.38
N ILE A 265 -2.81 -3.74 -12.46
CA ILE A 265 -2.53 -3.11 -11.18
C ILE A 265 -1.12 -2.52 -11.19
N SER A 266 -0.74 -1.76 -10.16
CA SER A 266 0.66 -1.40 -9.96
C SER A 266 1.32 -2.35 -8.95
N TYR A 267 2.58 -2.70 -9.20
CA TYR A 267 3.41 -3.48 -8.27
C TYR A 267 4.35 -2.58 -7.45
N ILE A 268 4.48 -1.33 -7.87
CA ILE A 268 5.45 -0.34 -7.41
C ILE A 268 4.74 1.01 -7.23
N ASP A 269 5.44 2.01 -6.71
CA ASP A 269 4.93 3.38 -6.76
C ASP A 269 5.06 3.95 -8.18
N THR A 270 3.92 4.30 -8.78
CA THR A 270 3.88 4.86 -10.14
C THR A 270 4.34 6.31 -10.23
N THR A 271 4.52 6.99 -9.09
CA THR A 271 4.95 8.39 -8.99
C THR A 271 6.47 8.56 -9.09
N TYR A 272 7.24 7.47 -8.98
CA TYR A 272 8.69 7.50 -9.20
C TYR A 272 9.06 7.79 -10.66
N PRO A 273 10.23 8.41 -10.93
CA PRO A 273 10.75 8.61 -12.29
C PRO A 273 10.95 7.32 -13.07
N TYR A 274 10.97 7.39 -14.41
CA TYR A 274 11.05 6.24 -15.33
C TYR A 274 12.14 5.22 -14.96
N HIS A 275 13.36 5.71 -14.71
CA HIS A 275 14.51 4.84 -14.41
C HIS A 275 14.32 4.08 -13.09
N LYS A 276 13.76 4.74 -12.06
CA LYS A 276 13.50 4.11 -10.77
C LYS A 276 12.40 3.06 -10.86
N ARG A 277 11.34 3.33 -11.63
CA ARG A 277 10.28 2.33 -11.91
C ARG A 277 10.84 1.09 -12.60
N GLN A 278 11.65 1.26 -13.66
CA GLN A 278 12.25 0.13 -14.37
C GLN A 278 13.24 -0.64 -13.48
N GLU A 279 14.07 0.06 -12.71
CA GLU A 279 15.00 -0.56 -11.75
C GLU A 279 14.27 -1.44 -10.74
N GLU A 280 13.20 -0.93 -10.11
CA GLU A 280 12.44 -1.67 -9.11
C GLU A 280 11.78 -2.93 -9.70
N LEU A 281 11.17 -2.80 -10.89
CA LEU A 281 10.55 -3.93 -11.59
C LEU A 281 11.57 -4.99 -12.02
N GLN A 282 12.72 -4.60 -12.54
CA GLN A 282 13.79 -5.53 -12.91
C GLN A 282 14.41 -6.19 -11.68
N THR A 283 14.55 -5.45 -10.58
CA THR A 283 15.19 -5.93 -9.35
C THR A 283 14.30 -6.93 -8.61
N ARG A 284 13.00 -6.66 -8.51
CA ARG A 284 12.07 -7.47 -7.71
C ARG A 284 11.27 -8.49 -8.54
N TRP A 285 10.92 -8.15 -9.77
CA TRP A 285 9.97 -8.91 -10.60
C TRP A 285 10.58 -9.44 -11.91
N PHE A 286 11.84 -9.13 -12.20
CA PHE A 286 12.61 -9.71 -13.31
C PHE A 286 12.06 -9.44 -14.73
N PHE A 287 11.30 -8.36 -14.92
CA PHE A 287 10.77 -7.99 -16.22
C PHE A 287 11.01 -6.51 -16.55
N THR A 288 10.89 -6.16 -17.83
CA THR A 288 10.92 -4.78 -18.32
C THR A 288 9.50 -4.35 -18.69
N CYS A 289 9.01 -3.25 -18.10
CA CYS A 289 7.65 -2.77 -18.41
C CYS A 289 7.61 -2.01 -19.74
N ARG A 290 6.66 -2.35 -20.62
CA ARG A 290 6.42 -1.68 -21.91
C ARG A 290 5.04 -1.02 -21.99
N CYS A 291 4.42 -0.69 -20.84
CA CYS A 291 3.14 0.01 -20.81
C CYS A 291 3.22 1.40 -21.46
N ALA A 292 2.07 2.01 -21.77
CA ALA A 292 2.00 3.32 -22.41
C ALA A 292 2.86 4.38 -21.69
N LYS A 293 2.80 4.40 -20.36
CA LYS A 293 3.61 5.32 -19.54
C LYS A 293 5.12 5.10 -19.69
N CYS A 294 5.57 3.86 -19.85
CA CYS A 294 7.00 3.54 -20.05
C CYS A 294 7.46 3.77 -21.49
N GLN A 295 6.56 3.76 -22.47
CA GLN A 295 6.89 4.08 -23.87
C GLN A 295 7.29 5.56 -24.04
N GLU A 296 6.76 6.44 -23.18
CA GLU A 296 7.16 7.85 -23.09
C GLU A 296 8.56 8.05 -22.47
N LYS A 297 9.20 6.99 -21.94
CA LYS A 297 10.52 7.05 -21.29
C LYS A 297 10.54 8.10 -20.16
N ALA A 298 11.63 8.85 -20.03
CA ALA A 298 11.83 9.87 -18.99
C ALA A 298 11.38 11.26 -19.45
N THR A 299 10.11 11.42 -19.82
CA THR A 299 9.56 12.69 -20.36
C THR A 299 8.30 13.18 -19.62
N LEU A 300 7.82 12.40 -18.64
CA LEU A 300 6.56 12.68 -17.96
C LEU A 300 6.77 13.57 -16.75
N GLN A 301 5.67 13.95 -16.08
CA GLN A 301 5.70 14.94 -15.00
C GLN A 301 6.64 14.56 -13.85
N GLU A 302 6.79 13.27 -13.55
CA GLU A 302 7.71 12.76 -12.54
C GLU A 302 9.18 12.78 -12.97
N ASP A 303 9.45 12.94 -14.28
CA ASP A 303 10.79 13.04 -14.85
C ASP A 303 11.21 14.50 -15.07
N ASN A 304 10.25 15.44 -15.06
CA ASN A 304 10.49 16.87 -15.26
C ASN A 304 11.01 17.61 -14.02
N TRP A 305 12.02 18.44 -14.23
CA TRP A 305 12.60 19.36 -13.24
C TRP A 305 12.02 20.77 -13.44
N LEU A 306 11.94 21.58 -12.37
CA LEU A 306 11.67 23.01 -12.45
C LEU A 306 12.90 23.72 -13.00
N LEU A 307 12.96 23.87 -14.32
CA LEU A 307 14.01 24.64 -14.97
C LEU A 307 13.56 26.11 -15.14
N PRO A 308 14.45 27.10 -14.97
CA PRO A 308 14.18 28.47 -15.34
C PRO A 308 13.61 28.57 -16.76
N VAL A 309 12.58 29.40 -16.95
CA VAL A 309 11.90 29.59 -18.24
C VAL A 309 12.78 30.38 -19.24
N ASP A 310 13.95 30.87 -18.81
CA ASP A 310 14.90 31.54 -19.69
C ASP A 310 15.44 30.57 -20.76
N SER A 311 15.07 30.82 -22.01
CA SER A 311 15.53 30.06 -23.19
C SER A 311 17.05 29.98 -23.37
N LYS A 312 17.83 30.80 -22.66
CA LYS A 312 19.30 30.75 -22.63
C LYS A 312 19.86 29.86 -21.52
N PHE A 313 19.04 29.49 -20.54
CA PHE A 313 19.42 28.57 -19.48
C PHE A 313 19.40 27.14 -20.02
N VAL A 314 20.57 26.67 -20.46
CA VAL A 314 20.80 25.28 -20.86
C VAL A 314 21.55 24.59 -19.73
N LEU A 315 20.92 23.59 -19.09
CA LEU A 315 21.64 22.67 -18.23
C LEU A 315 22.61 21.86 -19.11
N ASP A 316 23.90 22.02 -18.86
CA ASP A 316 24.94 21.18 -19.44
C ASP A 316 24.83 19.73 -18.93
N ALA A 317 25.63 18.84 -19.53
CA ALA A 317 25.59 17.41 -19.21
C ALA A 317 26.04 17.14 -17.77
N GLU A 318 27.01 17.91 -17.28
CA GLU A 318 27.60 17.84 -15.96
C GLU A 318 26.58 18.21 -14.87
N ALA A 319 25.84 19.30 -15.03
CA ALA A 319 24.80 19.74 -14.11
C ALA A 319 23.63 18.75 -14.07
N LYS A 320 23.21 18.21 -15.22
CA LYS A 320 22.20 17.13 -15.28
C LYS A 320 22.66 15.88 -14.51
N LYS A 321 23.94 15.51 -14.67
CA LYS A 321 24.53 14.37 -13.96
C LYS A 321 24.59 14.62 -12.45
N ALA A 322 24.99 15.81 -12.02
CA ALA A 322 25.02 16.19 -10.61
C ALA A 322 23.62 16.13 -9.98
N MET A 323 22.60 16.67 -10.66
CA MET A 323 21.20 16.61 -10.19
C MET A 323 20.70 15.17 -10.05
N ALA A 324 20.99 14.31 -11.01
CA ALA A 324 20.64 12.89 -10.93
C ALA A 324 21.36 12.19 -9.77
N GLN A 325 22.65 12.46 -9.56
CA GLN A 325 23.42 11.93 -8.44
C GLN A 325 22.88 12.38 -7.09
N THR A 326 22.48 13.65 -6.96
CA THR A 326 21.84 14.16 -5.73
C THR A 326 20.52 13.45 -5.47
N GLN A 327 19.73 13.17 -6.51
CA GLN A 327 18.48 12.40 -6.37
C GLN A 327 18.75 10.99 -5.84
N GLU A 328 19.73 10.27 -6.42
CA GLU A 328 20.12 8.92 -5.99
C GLU A 328 20.65 8.92 -4.54
N GLN A 329 21.50 9.88 -4.18
CA GLN A 329 21.97 10.05 -2.81
C GLN A 329 20.82 10.32 -1.83
N THR A 330 19.84 11.11 -2.25
CA THR A 330 18.66 11.41 -1.41
C THR A 330 17.81 10.15 -1.19
N PHE A 331 17.60 9.34 -2.22
CA PHE A 331 16.96 8.03 -2.07
C PHE A 331 17.75 7.09 -1.16
N ALA A 332 19.08 7.05 -1.29
CA ALA A 332 19.93 6.22 -0.43
C ALA A 332 19.84 6.65 1.04
N VAL A 333 19.86 7.96 1.33
CA VAL A 333 19.66 8.48 2.69
C VAL A 333 18.29 8.07 3.22
N TYR A 334 17.24 8.20 2.40
CA TYR A 334 15.88 7.85 2.78
C TYR A 334 15.74 6.37 3.19
N GLU A 335 16.35 5.45 2.45
CA GLU A 335 16.38 4.02 2.80
C GLU A 335 17.04 3.75 4.17
N GLU A 336 18.08 4.51 4.51
CA GLU A 336 18.79 4.37 5.79
C GLU A 336 18.03 5.02 6.96
N LEU A 337 17.19 6.03 6.71
CA LEU A 337 16.44 6.71 7.76
C LEU A 337 15.56 5.74 8.55
N HIS A 338 14.96 4.74 7.89
CA HIS A 338 14.08 3.78 8.56
C HIS A 338 14.74 2.98 9.70
N LYS A 339 16.08 2.97 9.77
CA LYS A 339 16.85 2.29 10.83
C LYS A 339 17.06 3.16 12.08
N LEU A 340 16.69 4.44 12.01
CA LEU A 340 16.93 5.42 13.07
C LEU A 340 15.71 5.59 13.98
N SER A 341 15.95 6.19 15.16
CA SER A 341 14.84 6.64 16.03
C SER A 341 13.98 7.72 15.34
N THR A 342 12.69 7.78 15.70
CA THR A 342 11.70 8.72 15.14
C THR A 342 12.16 10.18 15.11
N GLU A 343 12.83 10.66 16.16
CA GLU A 343 13.36 12.04 16.20
C GLU A 343 14.41 12.30 15.12
N HIS A 344 15.33 11.35 14.94
CA HIS A 344 16.37 11.41 13.92
C HIS A 344 15.78 11.27 12.51
N VAL A 345 14.74 10.44 12.35
CA VAL A 345 13.97 10.34 11.10
C VAL A 345 13.35 11.68 10.74
N ILE A 346 12.65 12.34 11.67
CA ILE A 346 12.04 13.67 11.42
C ILE A 346 13.09 14.69 11.01
N TYR A 347 14.24 14.71 11.71
CA TYR A 347 15.33 15.61 11.36
C TYR A 347 15.84 15.34 9.94
N GLY A 348 16.13 14.08 9.60
CA GLY A 348 16.59 13.68 8.28
C GLY A 348 15.59 14.02 7.16
N LEU A 349 14.30 13.78 7.39
CA LEU A 349 13.24 14.11 6.42
C LEU A 349 13.14 15.62 6.20
N LYS A 350 13.22 16.43 7.26
CA LYS A 350 13.27 17.90 7.11
C LYS A 350 14.46 18.31 6.24
N GLN A 351 15.63 17.68 6.40
CA GLN A 351 16.82 17.93 5.54
C GLN A 351 16.57 17.59 4.07
N ILE A 352 15.86 16.49 3.80
CA ILE A 352 15.47 16.15 2.43
C ILE A 352 14.54 17.22 1.84
N LEU A 353 13.52 17.67 2.59
CA LEU A 353 12.61 18.73 2.15
C LEU A 353 13.35 20.05 1.87
N ALA A 354 14.29 20.43 2.75
CA ALA A 354 15.09 21.64 2.59
C ALA A 354 16.02 21.56 1.38
N SER A 355 16.73 20.45 1.19
CA SER A 355 17.57 20.24 0.02
C SER A 355 16.77 20.34 -1.28
N CYS A 356 15.60 19.69 -1.33
CA CYS A 356 14.71 19.78 -2.50
C CYS A 356 14.24 21.22 -2.74
N TYR A 357 13.83 21.94 -1.69
CA TYR A 357 13.37 23.32 -1.78
C TYR A 357 14.47 24.30 -2.21
N GLU A 358 15.63 24.26 -1.55
CA GLU A 358 16.75 25.18 -1.77
C GLU A 358 17.35 25.05 -3.16
N SER A 359 17.35 23.84 -3.73
CA SER A 359 17.80 23.60 -5.10
C SER A 359 16.96 24.33 -6.16
N ARG A 360 15.71 24.67 -5.84
CA ARG A 360 14.69 25.22 -6.77
C ARG A 360 14.34 24.36 -7.98
N PHE A 361 14.96 23.18 -8.14
CA PHE A 361 14.75 22.30 -9.30
C PHE A 361 13.64 21.26 -9.09
N TYR A 362 13.21 20.98 -7.86
CA TYR A 362 12.17 19.98 -7.61
C TYR A 362 10.77 20.60 -7.64
N PRO A 363 9.87 20.15 -8.53
CA PRO A 363 8.45 20.32 -8.29
C PRO A 363 8.07 19.65 -6.97
N ILE A 364 7.20 20.27 -6.16
CA ILE A 364 6.85 19.75 -4.83
C ILE A 364 6.21 18.35 -4.84
N TYR A 365 5.59 17.97 -5.96
CA TYR A 365 4.99 16.65 -6.16
C TYR A 365 6.00 15.61 -6.68
N ARG A 366 7.23 15.99 -7.03
CA ARG A 366 8.23 15.08 -7.58
C ARG A 366 8.89 14.28 -6.45
N GLN A 367 9.23 13.01 -6.71
CA GLN A 367 10.01 12.22 -5.77
C GLN A 367 11.50 12.60 -5.77
N PRO A 368 12.18 12.59 -4.61
CA PRO A 368 11.71 12.15 -3.28
C PRO A 368 11.01 13.24 -2.44
N TYR A 369 10.74 14.42 -2.98
CA TYR A 369 10.19 15.56 -2.23
C TYR A 369 8.78 15.26 -1.68
N ALA A 370 7.93 14.63 -2.47
CA ALA A 370 6.58 14.26 -2.05
C ALA A 370 6.56 13.14 -0.99
N GLU A 371 7.33 12.07 -1.22
CA GLU A 371 7.42 10.91 -0.32
C GLU A 371 8.03 11.29 1.03
N ALA A 372 9.11 12.09 1.05
CA ALA A 372 9.71 12.56 2.29
C ALA A 372 8.69 13.32 3.16
N ARG A 373 7.75 14.04 2.53
CA ARG A 373 6.67 14.74 3.23
C ARG A 373 5.64 13.77 3.82
N ASP A 374 5.27 12.74 3.06
CA ASP A 374 4.34 11.71 3.55
C ASP A 374 4.89 10.98 4.77
N VAL A 375 6.17 10.60 4.74
CA VAL A 375 6.82 9.97 5.90
C VAL A 375 6.97 10.95 7.06
N LEU A 376 7.24 12.23 6.79
CA LEU A 376 7.34 13.25 7.83
C LEU A 376 6.00 13.41 8.56
N ILE A 377 4.87 13.43 7.84
CA ILE A 377 3.53 13.50 8.44
C ILE A 377 3.32 12.35 9.42
N VAL A 378 3.62 11.12 9.02
CA VAL A 378 3.44 9.93 9.87
C VAL A 378 4.27 10.03 11.15
N ASN A 379 5.53 10.45 11.06
CA ASN A 379 6.41 10.57 12.21
C ASN A 379 6.05 11.76 13.14
N LEU A 380 5.56 12.87 12.57
CA LEU A 380 5.04 14.00 13.38
C LEU A 380 3.80 13.57 14.18
N LEU A 381 2.89 12.83 13.55
CA LEU A 381 1.70 12.29 14.21
C LEU A 381 2.09 11.32 15.34
N SER A 382 3.07 10.43 15.13
CA SER A 382 3.51 9.50 16.17
C SER A 382 4.18 10.19 17.37
N MET A 383 4.72 11.41 17.18
CA MET A 383 5.27 12.24 18.25
C MET A 383 4.27 13.21 18.87
N GLY A 384 2.99 13.18 18.46
CA GLY A 384 1.98 14.13 18.95
C GLY A 384 2.17 15.57 18.47
N LYS A 385 2.98 15.81 17.43
CA LYS A 385 3.21 17.14 16.83
C LYS A 385 2.11 17.46 15.82
N PHE A 386 0.88 17.58 16.31
CA PHE A 386 -0.32 17.63 15.48
C PHE A 386 -0.44 18.89 14.61
N GLN A 387 -0.05 20.06 15.11
CA GLN A 387 -0.05 21.31 14.34
C GLN A 387 1.00 21.29 13.22
N ASP A 388 2.22 20.80 13.51
CA ASP A 388 3.25 20.59 12.49
C ASP A 388 2.76 19.61 11.41
N ALA A 389 2.17 18.48 11.82
CA ALA A 389 1.60 17.50 10.90
C ALA A 389 0.47 18.10 10.05
N TRP A 390 -0.35 18.98 10.62
CA TRP A 390 -1.42 19.69 9.90
C TRP A 390 -0.87 20.55 8.76
N ALA A 391 0.15 21.37 9.03
CA ALA A 391 0.77 22.20 8.00
C ALA A 391 1.31 21.36 6.83
N GLN A 392 1.91 20.20 7.14
CA GLN A 392 2.39 19.25 6.12
C GLN A 392 1.22 18.61 5.33
N CYS A 393 0.15 18.20 6.01
CA CYS A 393 -1.07 17.67 5.40
C CYS A 393 -1.74 18.68 4.46
N ALA A 394 -1.88 19.95 4.88
CA ALA A 394 -2.49 21.00 4.06
C ALA A 394 -1.67 21.26 2.79
N LYS A 395 -0.34 21.32 2.90
CA LYS A 395 0.57 21.46 1.76
C LYS A 395 0.44 20.29 0.79
N ARG A 396 0.41 19.05 1.30
CA ARG A 396 0.17 17.83 0.50
C ARG A 396 -1.18 17.87 -0.20
N TYR A 397 -2.23 18.24 0.52
CA TYR A 397 -3.59 18.31 0.00
C TYR A 397 -3.73 19.30 -1.16
N LYS A 398 -3.11 20.48 -1.03
CA LYS A 398 -3.14 21.54 -2.04
C LYS A 398 -2.30 21.19 -3.28
N TYR A 399 -1.05 20.79 -3.10
CA TYR A 399 -0.08 20.78 -4.20
C TYR A 399 0.30 19.39 -4.72
N ILE A 400 0.17 18.34 -3.90
CA ILE A 400 0.71 17.01 -4.21
C ILE A 400 -0.41 16.07 -4.65
N LEU A 401 -1.45 15.91 -3.82
CA LEU A 401 -2.52 14.94 -4.05
C LEU A 401 -3.20 15.09 -5.42
N PRO A 402 -3.61 16.31 -5.87
CA PRO A 402 -4.26 16.47 -7.17
C PRO A 402 -3.34 16.19 -8.36
N LYS A 403 -2.01 16.30 -8.18
CA LYS A 403 -1.01 16.08 -9.22
C LYS A 403 -0.61 14.62 -9.35
N LEU A 404 -0.37 13.95 -8.23
CA LEU A 404 0.02 12.53 -8.21
C LEU A 404 -1.19 11.61 -8.39
N TYR A 405 -2.35 12.00 -7.86
CA TYR A 405 -3.56 11.19 -7.86
C TYR A 405 -4.77 12.01 -8.37
N PRO A 406 -4.82 12.32 -9.68
CA PRO A 406 -5.86 13.18 -10.24
C PRO A 406 -7.27 12.59 -10.14
N VAL A 407 -7.40 11.26 -10.12
CA VAL A 407 -8.68 10.56 -9.92
C VAL A 407 -9.18 10.80 -8.49
N PRO A 408 -10.36 11.42 -8.28
CA PRO A 408 -10.84 11.79 -6.93
C PRO A 408 -10.99 10.61 -5.97
N PHE A 409 -11.40 9.45 -6.49
CA PHE A 409 -11.58 8.21 -5.72
C PHE A 409 -10.33 7.31 -5.72
N HIS A 410 -9.15 7.81 -6.12
CA HIS A 410 -7.91 7.05 -5.99
C HIS A 410 -7.66 6.71 -4.51
N PRO A 411 -7.38 5.45 -4.16
CA PRO A 411 -7.36 4.99 -2.76
C PRO A 411 -6.39 5.79 -1.88
N VAL A 412 -5.20 6.12 -2.39
CA VAL A 412 -4.22 6.95 -1.65
C VAL A 412 -4.78 8.35 -1.36
N ARG A 413 -5.43 8.99 -2.34
CA ARG A 413 -6.01 10.33 -2.18
C ARG A 413 -7.15 10.31 -1.17
N VAL A 414 -8.01 9.31 -1.25
CA VAL A 414 -9.15 9.12 -0.33
C VAL A 414 -8.65 8.92 1.10
N VAL A 415 -7.68 8.01 1.31
CA VAL A 415 -7.14 7.71 2.64
C VAL A 415 -6.36 8.89 3.21
N GLN A 416 -5.53 9.56 2.43
CA GLN A 416 -4.77 10.72 2.91
C GLN A 416 -5.67 11.93 3.22
N THR A 417 -6.75 12.12 2.45
CA THR A 417 -7.79 13.13 2.77
C THR A 417 -8.53 12.76 4.05
N TRP A 418 -8.82 11.48 4.26
CA TRP A 418 -9.44 10.98 5.49
C TRP A 418 -8.56 11.17 6.73
N GLN A 419 -7.27 10.84 6.64
CA GLN A 419 -6.31 11.10 7.73
C GLN A 419 -6.28 12.58 8.09
N MET A 420 -6.27 13.46 7.09
CA MET A 420 -6.31 14.91 7.29
C MET A 420 -7.64 15.35 7.93
N ALA A 421 -8.78 14.79 7.52
CA ALA A 421 -10.08 15.06 8.12
C ALA A 421 -10.11 14.69 9.61
N MET A 422 -9.53 13.55 9.98
CA MET A 422 -9.47 13.10 11.37
C MET A 422 -8.53 13.97 12.21
N LEU A 423 -7.41 14.42 11.64
CA LEU A 423 -6.54 15.42 12.28
C LEU A 423 -7.26 16.76 12.47
N ALA A 424 -8.06 17.20 11.48
CA ALA A 424 -8.86 18.41 11.60
C ALA A 424 -9.89 18.31 12.73
N ALA A 425 -10.60 17.17 12.81
CA ALA A 425 -11.57 16.92 13.87
C ALA A 425 -10.91 16.89 15.26
N TYR A 426 -9.73 16.28 15.37
CA TYR A 426 -8.95 16.31 16.60
C TYR A 426 -8.57 17.74 17.00
N LEU A 427 -8.01 18.52 16.08
CA LEU A 427 -7.62 19.92 16.34
C LEU A 427 -8.85 20.80 16.65
N ALA A 428 -10.03 20.50 16.10
CA ALA A 428 -11.26 21.19 16.46
C ALA A 428 -11.69 20.96 17.92
N SER A 429 -11.23 19.86 18.53
CA SER A 429 -11.53 19.50 19.92
C SER A 429 -10.52 20.04 20.93
N THR A 430 -9.40 20.62 20.48
CA THR A 430 -8.39 21.21 21.37
C THR A 430 -8.61 22.71 21.53
N GLU A 431 -8.26 23.25 22.70
CA GLU A 431 -8.38 24.71 22.96
C GLU A 431 -7.53 25.55 22.01
N GLU A 432 -6.35 25.04 21.63
CA GLU A 432 -5.40 25.75 20.76
C GLU A 432 -5.80 25.68 19.27
N GLY A 433 -6.52 24.64 18.87
CA GLY A 433 -6.76 24.31 17.46
C GLY A 433 -5.50 24.41 16.60
N VAL A 434 -5.58 25.21 15.53
CA VAL A 434 -4.43 25.57 14.68
C VAL A 434 -3.86 26.96 14.97
N GLY A 435 -4.39 27.67 15.98
CA GLY A 435 -3.90 28.99 16.38
C GLY A 435 -4.07 30.12 15.34
N ALA A 436 -4.90 29.93 14.31
CA ALA A 436 -5.08 30.90 13.22
C ALA A 436 -6.45 31.61 13.30
N PRO A 437 -6.49 32.96 13.31
CA PRO A 437 -7.74 33.71 13.38
C PRO A 437 -8.70 33.39 12.22
N GLY A 438 -9.98 33.19 12.55
CA GLY A 438 -11.03 32.93 11.55
C GLY A 438 -11.03 31.52 10.95
N VAL A 439 -10.19 30.62 11.44
CA VAL A 439 -10.19 29.21 11.02
C VAL A 439 -11.12 28.39 11.93
N ASN A 440 -12.09 27.72 11.31
CA ASN A 440 -12.97 26.77 11.98
C ASN A 440 -12.61 25.34 11.58
N MET A 441 -11.82 24.67 12.43
CA MET A 441 -11.35 23.31 12.17
C MET A 441 -12.48 22.27 12.12
N GLY A 442 -13.59 22.50 12.83
CA GLY A 442 -14.76 21.63 12.78
C GLY A 442 -15.43 21.66 11.40
N LEU A 443 -15.63 22.85 10.83
CA LEU A 443 -16.18 23.00 9.48
C LEU A 443 -15.22 22.43 8.41
N ILE A 444 -13.92 22.65 8.56
CA ILE A 444 -12.91 22.05 7.67
C ILE A 444 -12.95 20.52 7.74
N ALA A 445 -13.02 19.95 8.95
CA ALA A 445 -13.17 18.52 9.14
C ALA A 445 -14.43 17.99 8.44
N MET A 446 -15.58 18.68 8.60
CA MET A 446 -16.83 18.29 7.94
C MET A 446 -16.72 18.29 6.41
N MET A 447 -16.08 19.31 5.84
CA MET A 447 -15.85 19.41 4.40
C MET A 447 -15.01 18.25 3.87
N LEU A 448 -13.92 17.93 4.58
CA LEU A 448 -13.02 16.83 4.20
C LEU A 448 -13.71 15.47 4.38
N VAL A 449 -14.45 15.25 5.47
CA VAL A 449 -15.26 14.03 5.67
C VAL A 449 -16.29 13.87 4.56
N LYS A 450 -17.00 14.94 4.19
CA LYS A 450 -17.97 14.91 3.08
C LYS A 450 -17.30 14.55 1.77
N GLN A 451 -16.15 15.15 1.46
CA GLN A 451 -15.39 14.83 0.25
C GLN A 451 -15.02 13.34 0.18
N VAL A 452 -14.59 12.74 1.30
CA VAL A 452 -14.28 11.31 1.38
C VAL A 452 -15.56 10.47 1.25
N LEU A 453 -16.64 10.85 1.92
CA LEU A 453 -17.94 10.16 1.86
C LEU A 453 -18.47 10.03 0.42
N ASP A 454 -18.40 11.13 -0.34
CA ASP A 454 -18.92 11.20 -1.71
C ASP A 454 -18.22 10.19 -2.64
N VAL A 455 -17.00 9.76 -2.33
CA VAL A 455 -16.17 8.89 -3.20
C VAL A 455 -15.77 7.55 -2.58
N ALA A 456 -15.95 7.34 -1.27
CA ALA A 456 -15.49 6.14 -0.56
C ALA A 456 -16.09 4.84 -1.13
N HIS A 457 -17.32 4.88 -1.64
CA HIS A 457 -17.97 3.72 -2.24
C HIS A 457 -17.33 3.31 -3.59
N LEU A 458 -16.75 4.25 -4.34
CA LEU A 458 -16.01 3.97 -5.57
C LEU A 458 -14.61 3.43 -5.26
N SER A 459 -13.95 4.04 -4.27
CA SER A 459 -12.61 3.67 -3.83
C SER A 459 -12.55 2.31 -3.13
N HIS A 460 -13.41 2.07 -2.15
CA HIS A 460 -13.32 0.89 -1.26
C HIS A 460 -14.48 -0.09 -1.42
N GLY A 461 -15.59 0.35 -2.01
CA GLY A 461 -16.85 -0.39 -2.07
C GLY A 461 -17.78 -0.08 -0.90
N PRO A 462 -19.11 -0.15 -1.08
CA PRO A 462 -20.08 0.32 -0.09
C PRO A 462 -20.07 -0.47 1.23
N ASN A 463 -19.61 -1.72 1.19
CA ASN A 463 -19.64 -2.62 2.35
C ASN A 463 -18.31 -2.67 3.13
N ASN A 464 -17.27 -2.00 2.64
CA ASN A 464 -15.95 -2.00 3.25
C ASN A 464 -15.97 -1.29 4.62
N ALA A 465 -15.21 -1.81 5.59
CA ALA A 465 -15.07 -1.24 6.93
C ALA A 465 -14.67 0.25 6.92
N PHE A 466 -13.78 0.66 6.00
CA PHE A 466 -13.41 2.07 5.83
C PHE A 466 -14.61 2.91 5.41
N THR A 467 -15.37 2.50 4.40
CA THR A 467 -16.54 3.24 3.92
C THR A 467 -17.63 3.35 5.00
N LYS A 468 -17.80 2.30 5.81
CA LYS A 468 -18.70 2.32 6.97
C LYS A 468 -18.21 3.29 8.05
N SER A 469 -16.90 3.31 8.35
CA SER A 469 -16.28 4.26 9.29
C SER A 469 -16.51 5.71 8.85
N VAL A 470 -16.26 6.01 7.57
CA VAL A 470 -16.51 7.33 6.97
C VAL A 470 -17.97 7.73 7.11
N LYS A 471 -18.90 6.81 6.80
CA LYS A 471 -20.34 7.06 6.92
C LYS A 471 -20.74 7.36 8.38
N GLY A 472 -20.31 6.53 9.33
CA GLY A 472 -20.63 6.73 10.75
C GLY A 472 -20.10 8.06 11.27
N LYS A 473 -18.88 8.45 10.89
CA LYS A 473 -18.32 9.74 11.29
C LYS A 473 -19.05 10.92 10.65
N ALA A 474 -19.47 10.80 9.39
CA ALA A 474 -20.27 11.84 8.75
C ALA A 474 -21.62 12.04 9.45
N GLU A 475 -22.29 10.95 9.84
CA GLU A 475 -23.52 10.98 10.63
C GLU A 475 -23.31 11.65 11.99
N GLU A 476 -22.25 11.26 12.72
CA GLU A 476 -21.85 11.86 14.00
C GLU A 476 -21.66 13.39 13.88
N MET A 477 -20.88 13.85 12.89
CA MET A 477 -20.61 15.28 12.70
C MET A 477 -21.85 16.07 12.28
N ILE A 478 -22.76 15.47 11.50
CA ILE A 478 -24.03 16.11 11.13
C ILE A 478 -24.92 16.28 12.37
N GLU A 479 -24.98 15.29 13.25
CA GLU A 479 -25.74 15.37 14.50
C GLU A 479 -25.16 16.41 15.47
N GLU A 480 -23.83 16.52 15.55
CA GLU A 480 -23.15 17.55 16.33
C GLU A 480 -23.41 18.96 15.78
N LEU A 481 -23.38 19.14 14.46
CA LEU A 481 -23.70 20.42 13.83
C LEU A 481 -25.16 20.83 14.10
N LYS A 482 -26.11 19.90 13.98
CA LYS A 482 -27.53 20.16 14.30
C LYS A 482 -27.73 20.56 15.75
N ARG A 483 -26.98 19.95 16.68
CA ARG A 483 -27.03 20.30 18.11
C ARG A 483 -26.45 21.68 18.40
N SER A 484 -25.38 22.07 17.71
CA SER A 484 -24.67 23.33 17.97
C SER A 484 -25.30 24.54 17.27
N VAL A 485 -25.81 24.39 16.04
CA VAL A 485 -26.29 25.51 15.20
C VAL A 485 -27.80 25.46 14.96
N GLY A 486 -28.50 24.41 15.39
CA GLY A 486 -29.94 24.23 15.13
C GLY A 486 -30.22 23.96 13.66
N ASN A 487 -31.10 24.76 13.04
CA ASN A 487 -31.45 24.68 11.62
C ASN A 487 -30.88 25.91 10.88
N PRO A 488 -29.56 25.95 10.59
CA PRO A 488 -28.93 27.11 10.01
C PRO A 488 -29.48 27.44 8.61
N ASP A 489 -29.48 28.73 8.27
CA ASP A 489 -29.75 29.14 6.89
C ASP A 489 -28.67 28.53 5.96
N ASN A 490 -29.11 27.70 5.02
CA ASN A 490 -28.25 27.03 4.05
C ASN A 490 -27.35 28.02 3.29
N ALA A 491 -27.82 29.22 2.99
CA ALA A 491 -27.05 30.24 2.27
C ALA A 491 -25.93 30.85 3.13
N VAL A 492 -26.12 30.91 4.45
CA VAL A 492 -25.08 31.36 5.39
C VAL A 492 -24.05 30.26 5.60
N MET A 493 -24.52 29.02 5.81
CA MET A 493 -23.64 27.86 5.97
C MET A 493 -22.76 27.63 4.73
N ASN A 494 -23.34 27.72 3.53
CA ASN A 494 -22.57 27.57 2.29
C ASN A 494 -21.47 28.63 2.14
N ARG A 495 -21.78 29.90 2.48
CA ARG A 495 -20.78 30.98 2.46
C ARG A 495 -19.66 30.74 3.46
N GLU A 496 -19.97 30.28 4.66
CA GLU A 496 -18.95 29.96 5.66
C GLU A 496 -18.07 28.79 5.20
N LEU A 497 -18.64 27.73 4.62
CA LEU A 497 -17.88 26.61 4.07
C LEU A 497 -16.96 27.04 2.92
N GLU A 498 -17.34 28.04 2.12
CA GLU A 498 -16.47 28.63 1.11
C GLU A 498 -15.29 29.38 1.74
N VAL A 499 -15.53 30.21 2.75
CA VAL A 499 -14.47 30.90 3.49
C VAL A 499 -13.49 29.89 4.09
N GLN A 500 -13.99 28.83 4.74
CA GLN A 500 -13.13 27.81 5.32
C GLN A 500 -12.36 26.99 4.27
N ARG A 501 -12.91 26.85 3.05
CA ARG A 501 -12.18 26.26 1.91
C ARG A 501 -11.00 27.13 1.50
N ASP A 502 -11.20 28.43 1.39
CA ASP A 502 -10.14 29.36 1.01
C ASP A 502 -9.05 29.38 2.09
N ARG A 503 -9.44 29.41 3.37
CA ARG A 503 -8.50 29.26 4.49
C ARG A 503 -7.71 27.96 4.39
N LEU A 504 -8.35 26.83 4.13
CA LEU A 504 -7.64 25.55 3.93
C LEU A 504 -6.60 25.63 2.81
N MET A 505 -6.90 26.33 1.72
CA MET A 505 -5.95 26.52 0.63
C MET A 505 -4.81 27.47 1.00
N GLU A 506 -5.05 28.51 1.80
CA GLU A 506 -3.98 29.35 2.37
C GLU A 506 -3.07 28.55 3.30
N MET A 507 -3.63 27.66 4.13
CA MET A 507 -2.87 26.79 5.03
C MET A 507 -1.91 25.85 4.30
N GLY A 508 -2.15 25.57 3.01
CA GLY A 508 -1.24 24.78 2.18
C GLY A 508 0.16 25.40 2.04
N ASP A 509 0.33 26.67 2.38
CA ASP A 509 1.61 27.39 2.33
C ASP A 509 2.28 27.54 3.71
N TRP A 510 1.68 27.04 4.80
CA TRP A 510 2.20 27.19 6.16
C TRP A 510 3.49 26.41 6.44
N ALA A 511 3.64 25.23 5.85
CA ALA A 511 4.83 24.41 6.07
C ALA A 511 6.06 25.08 5.44
N GLU A 512 7.03 25.50 6.24
CA GLU A 512 8.30 26.02 5.73
C GLU A 512 9.25 24.87 5.37
N ASP A 513 9.61 24.76 4.09
CA ASP A 513 10.57 23.76 3.63
C ASP A 513 12.01 24.31 3.60
N GLY A 514 12.20 25.63 3.52
CA GLY A 514 13.46 26.27 3.12
C GLY A 514 14.38 26.80 4.22
N LYS A 515 14.37 26.22 5.42
CA LYS A 515 15.31 26.60 6.49
C LYS A 515 15.72 25.40 7.32
N ILE A 516 17.02 25.10 7.36
CA ILE A 516 17.61 24.31 8.44
C ILE A 516 18.92 24.94 8.92
N SER A 517 18.99 25.20 10.24
CA SER A 517 20.05 25.99 10.87
C SER A 517 21.38 25.25 11.05
N LYS A 518 21.44 23.94 10.82
CA LYS A 518 22.69 23.15 10.94
C LYS A 518 22.78 22.07 9.85
N PRO A 519 23.91 21.99 9.12
CA PRO A 519 24.22 20.87 8.24
C PRO A 519 24.22 19.55 9.03
N LEU A 520 23.91 18.44 8.36
CA LEU A 520 23.93 17.05 8.87
C LEU A 520 25.24 16.59 9.58
N LYS A 521 26.28 17.44 9.64
CA LYS A 521 27.59 17.15 10.25
C LYS A 521 27.61 17.12 11.80
N GLN A 522 26.48 17.09 12.49
CA GLN A 522 26.41 16.99 13.96
C GLN A 522 25.62 15.79 14.49
N VAL A 523 25.24 14.85 13.63
CA VAL A 523 24.75 13.55 14.09
C VAL A 523 25.86 12.54 13.88
N LYS A 524 26.53 12.12 14.96
CA LYS A 524 27.54 11.05 14.99
C LYS A 524 27.06 9.69 14.45
N LEU A 525 25.83 9.57 13.96
CA LEU A 525 25.25 8.36 13.35
C LEU A 525 25.54 8.19 11.85
N VAL A 526 26.06 9.21 11.13
CA VAL A 526 26.34 9.10 9.68
C VAL A 526 27.80 8.69 9.39
N GLU A 527 28.74 8.96 10.29
CA GLU A 527 30.15 8.54 10.14
C GLU A 527 30.38 7.06 10.55
N GLU A 528 29.60 6.54 11.50
CA GLU A 528 29.70 5.13 11.93
C GLU A 528 28.95 4.15 11.02
N ALA A 529 27.96 4.61 10.24
CA ALA A 529 27.24 3.75 9.28
C ALA A 529 28.04 3.45 7.99
N PHE A 530 29.14 4.17 7.73
CA PHE A 530 29.90 4.10 6.48
C PHE A 530 31.43 4.02 6.65
N SER A 531 31.92 3.63 7.83
CA SER A 531 33.32 3.24 8.01
C SER A 531 33.42 1.71 7.91
N VAL A 532 34.30 1.22 7.01
CA VAL A 532 34.59 -0.20 6.72
C VAL A 532 34.73 -1.06 7.98
#